data_AF-A0A3L7PGB3-F1
#
_entry.id   AF-A0A3L7PGB3-F1
#
_cell.length_a   1.000
_cell.length_b   1.000
_cell.length_c   1.000
_cell.angle_alpha   90.00
_cell.angle_beta   90.00
_cell.angle_gamma   90.00
#
_symmetry.space_group_name_H-M   'P 1'
#
loop_
_entity.id
_entity.type
_entity.pdbx_description
1 polymer ?
#
loop_
_entity_poly.entity_id
_entity_poly.type
_entity_poly.pdbx_seq_one_letter_code
_entity_poly.pdbx_strand_id
1 'polypeptide(L)'
;MDHATLRRCRSLCPIPFAIVVMALIAAPSPAGEPRSRTFLVGDVRIDVVTTAVDPPATTGADGGPAVALVSVHDDEDTAVEAAREVLRDRGGTLVELRHTGGREIVFQLAGTEHRIDPNRIFTPAGRRATLETLSTWSQPADDVVAAFADELLSTLAIDEVDVVVAIHNNTPDRYTAASYAPGGPLAA
;
A
#
# COMPACT_ATOMS: atom_id res chain seq x y z
N MET A 1 -47.18 32.12 -68.48
CA MET A 1 -47.07 30.69 -68.11
C MET A 1 -45.87 30.55 -67.20
N ASP A 2 -45.99 29.61 -66.28
CA ASP A 2 -45.53 29.64 -64.90
C ASP A 2 -44.10 29.10 -64.68
N HIS A 3 -43.60 29.36 -63.47
CA HIS A 3 -42.57 28.65 -62.71
C HIS A 3 -41.09 28.90 -63.01
N ALA A 4 -40.47 29.73 -62.15
CA ALA A 4 -39.08 29.58 -61.76
C ALA A 4 -38.93 29.71 -60.22
N THR A 5 -38.40 28.63 -59.67
CA THR A 5 -38.29 28.21 -58.28
C THR A 5 -37.06 28.80 -57.57
N LEU A 6 -37.02 28.69 -56.23
CA LEU A 6 -35.83 28.67 -55.32
C LEU A 6 -35.33 30.04 -54.82
N ARG A 7 -34.85 30.25 -53.59
CA ARG A 7 -34.62 29.40 -52.41
C ARG A 7 -34.33 30.30 -51.19
N ARG A 8 -35.00 29.97 -50.09
CA ARG A 8 -34.57 29.90 -48.67
C ARG A 8 -33.41 30.78 -48.15
N CYS A 9 -33.83 31.65 -47.25
CA CYS A 9 -33.26 31.97 -45.94
C CYS A 9 -32.40 30.86 -45.28
N ARG A 10 -31.24 31.23 -44.73
CA ARG A 10 -30.71 30.74 -43.44
C ARG A 10 -29.48 31.56 -43.01
N SER A 11 -29.71 32.47 -42.07
CA SER A 11 -28.68 33.10 -41.26
C SER A 11 -28.10 32.06 -40.29
N LEU A 12 -26.79 31.85 -40.31
CA LEU A 12 -26.06 31.00 -39.39
C LEU A 12 -25.62 31.85 -38.19
N CYS A 13 -26.22 31.59 -37.04
CA CYS A 13 -25.77 32.07 -35.74
C CYS A 13 -24.78 31.04 -35.16
N PRO A 14 -23.56 31.39 -34.73
CA PRO A 14 -22.68 30.44 -34.08
C PRO A 14 -23.09 30.30 -32.61
N ILE A 15 -23.43 29.07 -32.21
CA ILE A 15 -23.62 28.69 -30.80
C ILE A 15 -22.22 28.49 -30.19
N PRO A 16 -21.86 29.14 -29.07
CA PRO A 16 -20.59 28.87 -28.43
C PRO A 16 -20.66 27.51 -27.71
N PHE A 17 -19.75 26.62 -28.08
CA PHE A 17 -19.56 25.32 -27.43
C PHE A 17 -18.82 25.57 -26.11
N ALA A 18 -19.55 25.62 -25.00
CA ALA A 18 -18.95 25.64 -23.66
C ALA A 18 -18.53 24.21 -23.30
N ILE A 19 -17.22 23.95 -23.29
CA ILE A 19 -16.65 22.73 -22.73
C ILE A 19 -16.72 22.87 -21.20
N VAL A 20 -17.70 22.22 -20.59
CA VAL A 20 -17.75 22.03 -19.14
C VAL A 20 -16.78 20.90 -18.79
N VAL A 21 -15.58 21.24 -18.34
CA VAL A 21 -14.68 20.29 -17.68
C VAL A 21 -15.27 20.01 -16.30
N MET A 22 -16.07 18.95 -16.22
CA MET A 22 -16.55 18.43 -14.94
C MET A 22 -15.38 17.68 -14.29
N ALA A 23 -14.61 18.39 -13.45
CA ALA A 23 -13.65 17.74 -12.57
C ALA A 23 -14.44 16.85 -11.60
N LEU A 24 -14.33 15.52 -11.75
CA LEU A 24 -14.77 14.59 -10.72
C LEU A 24 -13.85 14.80 -9.52
N ILE A 25 -14.33 15.57 -8.54
CA ILE A 25 -13.74 15.59 -7.21
C ILE A 25 -14.12 14.25 -6.58
N ALA A 26 -13.17 13.33 -6.49
CA ALA A 26 -13.36 12.10 -5.73
C ALA A 26 -13.67 12.48 -4.28
N ALA A 27 -14.85 12.11 -3.79
CA ALA A 27 -15.18 12.28 -2.38
C ALA A 27 -14.19 11.45 -1.53
N PRO A 28 -13.74 11.95 -0.37
CA PRO A 28 -12.94 11.14 0.54
C PRO A 28 -13.75 9.90 0.93
N SER A 29 -13.16 8.70 0.80
CA SER A 29 -13.81 7.46 1.24
C SER A 29 -14.18 7.58 2.72
N PRO A 30 -15.35 7.07 3.14
CA PRO A 30 -15.75 7.10 4.53
C PRO A 30 -14.73 6.36 5.40
N ALA A 31 -14.54 6.83 6.63
CA ALA A 31 -13.72 6.15 7.62
C ALA A 31 -14.20 4.70 7.79
N GLY A 32 -13.27 3.75 7.82
CA GLY A 32 -13.55 2.32 7.94
C GLY A 32 -13.60 1.53 6.63
N GLU A 33 -13.69 2.16 5.44
CA GLU A 33 -13.56 1.41 4.18
C GLU A 33 -12.08 1.18 3.80
N PRO A 34 -11.66 -0.08 3.56
CA PRO A 34 -10.30 -0.36 3.12
C PRO A 34 -10.01 0.29 1.77
N ARG A 35 -8.91 1.05 1.71
CA ARG A 35 -8.33 1.53 0.45
C ARG A 35 -7.24 0.55 0.04
N SER A 36 -7.15 0.23 -1.25
CA SER A 36 -6.13 -0.67 -1.77
C SER A 36 -5.33 0.03 -2.87
N ARG A 37 -4.01 -0.14 -2.84
CA ARG A 37 -3.09 0.17 -3.94
C ARG A 37 -2.40 -1.11 -4.36
N THR A 38 -2.41 -1.41 -5.65
CA THR A 38 -1.73 -2.59 -6.19
C THR A 38 -0.39 -2.19 -6.79
N PHE A 39 0.65 -2.94 -6.42
CA PHE A 39 1.99 -2.88 -6.99
C PHE A 39 2.32 -4.17 -7.73
N LEU A 40 3.24 -4.07 -8.69
CA LEU A 40 3.80 -5.23 -9.38
C LEU A 40 5.22 -5.47 -8.87
N VAL A 41 5.50 -6.71 -8.46
CA VAL A 41 6.83 -7.21 -8.14
C VAL A 41 7.08 -8.39 -9.06
N GLY A 42 7.88 -8.18 -10.10
CA GLY A 42 7.98 -9.12 -11.21
C GLY A 42 6.63 -9.32 -11.89
N ASP A 43 6.12 -10.56 -11.85
CA ASP A 43 4.81 -10.95 -12.37
C ASP A 43 3.71 -10.99 -11.29
N VAL A 44 4.06 -10.79 -10.00
CA VAL A 44 3.11 -10.88 -8.89
C VAL A 44 2.52 -9.51 -8.56
N ARG A 45 1.22 -9.54 -8.26
CA ARG A 45 0.47 -8.42 -7.73
C ARG A 45 0.54 -8.43 -6.21
N ILE A 46 0.87 -7.29 -5.63
CA ILE A 46 0.84 -7.07 -4.19
C ILE A 46 -0.12 -5.93 -3.90
N ASP A 47 -1.12 -6.20 -3.08
CA ASP A 47 -2.08 -5.19 -2.66
C ASP A 47 -1.67 -4.65 -1.29
N VAL A 48 -1.37 -3.35 -1.24
CA VAL A 48 -1.22 -2.64 0.03
C VAL A 48 -2.60 -2.11 0.42
N VAL A 49 -3.15 -2.69 1.49
CA VAL A 49 -4.50 -2.39 1.98
C VAL A 49 -4.39 -1.51 3.22
N THR A 50 -5.00 -0.35 3.17
CA THR A 50 -5.02 0.65 4.24
C THR A 50 -6.43 0.80 4.79
N THR A 51 -6.62 0.58 6.09
CA THR A 51 -7.89 0.78 6.78
C THR A 51 -7.73 1.85 7.86
N ALA A 52 -8.33 3.02 7.66
CA ALA A 52 -8.35 4.10 8.65
C ALA A 52 -9.55 3.93 9.59
N VAL A 53 -9.32 4.09 10.90
CA VAL A 53 -10.31 3.99 11.95
C VAL A 53 -10.30 5.30 12.75
N ASP A 54 -11.44 5.96 12.83
CA ASP A 54 -11.56 7.18 13.64
C ASP A 54 -11.47 6.84 15.13
N PRO A 55 -10.83 7.69 15.95
CA PRO A 55 -10.84 7.51 17.40
C PRO A 55 -12.27 7.61 17.96
N PRO A 56 -12.61 6.89 19.05
CA PRO A 56 -13.91 7.01 19.69
C PRO A 56 -14.23 8.46 20.06
N ALA A 57 -15.49 8.88 19.95
CA ALA A 57 -15.94 10.25 20.26
C ALA A 57 -15.66 10.70 21.71
N THR A 58 -15.37 9.76 22.61
CA THR A 58 -15.01 10.01 24.02
C THR A 58 -13.52 10.32 24.22
N THR A 59 -12.69 10.15 23.19
CA THR A 59 -11.27 10.50 23.21
C THR A 59 -11.18 12.03 23.19
N GLY A 60 -10.43 12.62 24.12
CA GLY A 60 -10.33 14.08 24.26
C GLY A 60 -9.93 14.79 22.97
N ALA A 61 -10.22 16.09 22.87
CA ALA A 61 -10.05 16.92 21.66
C ALA A 61 -8.62 16.93 21.07
N ASP A 62 -7.63 16.46 21.83
CA ASP A 62 -6.22 16.43 21.44
C ASP A 62 -5.85 15.21 20.58
N GLY A 63 -6.79 14.30 20.31
CA GLY A 63 -6.70 13.32 19.22
C GLY A 63 -5.62 12.23 19.32
N GLY A 64 -4.73 12.25 20.32
CA GLY A 64 -3.64 11.29 20.47
C GLY A 64 -2.62 11.33 19.30
N PRO A 65 -1.48 10.63 19.41
CA PRO A 65 -0.57 10.50 18.27
C PRO A 65 -1.24 9.70 17.14
N ALA A 66 -1.02 10.11 15.90
CA ALA A 66 -1.41 9.34 14.72
C ALA A 66 -0.56 8.07 14.63
N VAL A 67 -1.19 6.91 14.77
CA VAL A 67 -0.51 5.60 14.76
C VAL A 67 -0.83 4.82 13.49
N ALA A 68 0.20 4.26 12.86
CA ALA A 68 0.09 3.24 11.83
C ALA A 68 0.55 1.87 12.37
N LEU A 69 -0.33 0.87 12.34
CA LEU A 69 -0.01 -0.53 12.59
C LEU A 69 0.24 -1.22 11.25
N VAL A 70 1.41 -1.85 11.07
CA VAL A 70 1.86 -2.36 9.76
C VAL A 70 2.13 -3.86 9.81
N SER A 71 1.40 -4.63 9.01
CA SER A 71 1.64 -6.07 8.78
C SER A 71 2.18 -6.29 7.37
N VAL A 72 3.38 -6.85 7.26
CA VAL A 72 4.06 -7.06 5.97
C VAL A 72 4.04 -8.50 5.48
N HIS A 73 3.76 -9.47 6.35
CA HIS A 73 3.56 -10.87 5.97
C HIS A 73 2.07 -11.16 5.83
N ASP A 74 1.69 -11.82 4.75
CA ASP A 74 0.29 -12.15 4.44
C ASP A 74 -0.26 -13.30 5.32
N ASP A 75 0.62 -14.07 5.97
CA ASP A 75 0.25 -15.19 6.86
C ASP A 75 0.16 -14.81 8.35
N GLU A 76 0.18 -13.50 8.67
CA GLU A 76 0.15 -12.98 10.05
C GLU A 76 -1.25 -12.55 10.53
N ASP A 77 -2.29 -13.33 10.17
CA ASP A 77 -3.71 -13.02 10.43
C ASP A 77 -4.03 -12.66 11.89
N THR A 78 -3.49 -13.41 12.86
CA THR A 78 -3.75 -13.16 14.30
C THR A 78 -3.26 -11.79 14.76
N ALA A 79 -2.11 -11.31 14.27
CA ALA A 79 -1.60 -9.98 14.58
C ALA A 79 -2.47 -8.90 13.94
N VAL A 80 -2.96 -9.14 12.72
CA VAL A 80 -3.93 -8.28 12.04
C VAL A 80 -5.24 -8.19 12.83
N GLU A 81 -5.77 -9.31 13.31
CA GLU A 81 -6.97 -9.33 14.15
C GLU A 81 -6.77 -8.54 15.44
N ALA A 82 -5.66 -8.78 16.16
CA ALA A 82 -5.30 -8.04 17.37
C ALA A 82 -5.19 -6.52 17.10
N ALA A 83 -4.55 -6.13 16.00
CA ALA A 83 -4.42 -4.74 15.59
C ALA A 83 -5.77 -4.08 15.33
N ARG A 84 -6.70 -4.78 14.68
CA ARG A 84 -8.08 -4.29 14.48
C ARG A 84 -8.79 -4.06 15.82
N GLU A 85 -8.53 -4.87 16.84
CA GLU A 85 -9.08 -4.64 18.18
C GLU A 85 -8.52 -3.35 18.80
N VAL A 86 -7.21 -3.16 18.73
CA VAL A 86 -6.54 -1.96 19.25
C VAL A 86 -7.06 -0.70 18.56
N LEU A 87 -7.20 -0.73 17.24
CA LEU A 87 -7.66 0.42 16.46
C LEU A 87 -9.14 0.74 16.70
N ARG A 88 -9.99 -0.26 17.01
CA ARG A 88 -11.39 0.00 17.41
C ARG A 88 -11.48 0.88 18.66
N ASP A 89 -10.55 0.71 19.60
CA ASP A 89 -10.55 1.44 20.87
C ASP A 89 -9.81 2.77 20.80
N ARG A 90 -8.89 2.94 19.85
CA ARG A 90 -7.93 4.07 19.83
C ARG A 90 -7.98 4.92 18.57
N GLY A 91 -8.59 4.43 17.50
CA GLY A 91 -8.40 4.97 16.15
C GLY A 91 -6.97 4.72 15.63
N GLY A 92 -6.70 5.22 14.43
CA GLY A 92 -5.43 5.08 13.72
C GLY A 92 -5.59 4.33 12.40
N THR A 93 -4.48 3.83 11.86
CA THR A 93 -4.44 3.21 10.54
C THR A 93 -3.85 1.81 10.61
N LEU A 94 -4.50 0.84 9.98
CA LEU A 94 -3.92 -0.48 9.69
C LEU A 94 -3.43 -0.49 8.24
N VAL A 95 -2.19 -0.95 8.03
CA VAL A 95 -1.64 -1.25 6.71
C VAL A 95 -1.27 -2.72 6.61
N GLU A 96 -1.81 -3.39 5.60
CA GLU A 96 -1.57 -4.82 5.33
C GLU A 96 -0.97 -4.97 3.93
N LEU A 97 0.10 -5.75 3.80
CA LEU A 97 0.50 -6.30 2.51
C LEU A 97 -0.25 -7.61 2.28
N ARG A 98 -1.00 -7.67 1.18
CA ARG A 98 -1.67 -8.88 0.71
C ARG A 98 -1.02 -9.34 -0.57
N HIS A 99 -0.61 -10.59 -0.62
CA HIS A 99 0.09 -11.16 -1.77
C HIS A 99 -0.32 -12.62 -1.98
N THR A 100 0.64 -13.53 -1.83
CA THR A 100 0.55 -14.94 -2.19
C THR A 100 0.03 -15.83 -1.06
N GLY A 101 -0.46 -15.26 0.05
CA GLY A 101 -1.00 -15.98 1.21
C GLY A 101 0.05 -16.64 2.09
N GLY A 102 1.33 -16.27 1.95
CA GLY A 102 2.43 -16.83 2.73
C GLY A 102 3.33 -15.75 3.30
N ARG A 103 4.33 -16.17 4.09
CA ARG A 103 5.34 -15.27 4.65
C ARG A 103 6.15 -14.52 3.59
N GLU A 104 6.55 -15.22 2.54
CA GLU A 104 7.50 -14.71 1.55
C GLU A 104 6.75 -14.27 0.29
N ILE A 105 7.24 -13.19 -0.34
CA ILE A 105 6.81 -12.81 -1.67
C ILE A 105 7.62 -13.65 -2.65
N VAL A 106 6.91 -14.37 -3.53
CA VAL A 106 7.50 -15.16 -4.60
C VAL A 106 7.10 -14.52 -5.92
N PHE A 107 8.06 -14.25 -6.80
CA PHE A 107 7.80 -13.63 -8.11
C PHE A 107 8.74 -14.15 -9.19
N GLN A 108 8.32 -14.04 -10.45
CA GLN A 108 9.14 -14.34 -11.62
C GLN A 108 9.70 -13.05 -12.21
N LEU A 109 10.98 -13.11 -12.59
CA LEU A 109 11.63 -12.07 -13.39
C LEU A 109 12.48 -12.73 -14.47
N ALA A 110 12.21 -12.40 -15.73
CA ALA A 110 12.91 -12.96 -16.89
C ALA A 110 13.00 -14.52 -16.88
N GLY A 111 11.96 -15.19 -16.38
CA GLY A 111 11.90 -16.66 -16.29
C GLY A 111 12.67 -17.27 -15.12
N THR A 112 13.13 -16.45 -14.17
CA THR A 112 13.76 -16.90 -12.92
C THR A 112 12.83 -16.59 -11.74
N GLU A 113 12.61 -17.58 -10.88
CA GLU A 113 11.87 -17.39 -9.63
C GLU A 113 12.77 -16.71 -8.59
N HIS A 114 12.23 -15.67 -7.97
CA HIS A 114 12.83 -14.96 -6.86
C HIS A 114 11.91 -15.00 -5.66
N ARG A 115 12.52 -14.98 -4.47
CA ARG A 115 11.82 -15.03 -3.19
C ARG A 115 12.46 -14.05 -2.22
N ILE A 116 11.62 -13.31 -1.50
CA ILE A 116 12.05 -12.31 -0.53
C ILE A 116 11.19 -12.37 0.74
N ASP A 117 11.81 -12.04 1.87
CA ASP A 117 11.12 -11.70 3.11
C ASP A 117 10.78 -10.19 3.07
N PRO A 118 9.49 -9.80 3.06
CA PRO A 118 9.09 -8.40 2.96
C PRO A 118 9.54 -7.54 4.14
N ASN A 119 9.87 -8.14 5.30
CA ASN A 119 10.44 -7.42 6.44
C ASN A 119 11.95 -7.14 6.30
N ARG A 120 12.56 -7.51 5.17
CA ARG A 120 13.99 -7.27 4.88
C ARG A 120 14.25 -6.29 3.76
N ILE A 121 13.22 -5.83 3.06
CA ILE A 121 13.40 -5.12 1.78
C ILE A 121 13.82 -3.65 1.92
N PHE A 122 13.70 -3.09 3.12
CA PHE A 122 13.88 -1.66 3.38
C PHE A 122 15.34 -1.20 3.35
N THR A 123 16.31 -2.11 3.28
CA THR A 123 17.73 -1.77 3.14
C THR A 123 18.38 -2.54 1.99
N PRO A 124 19.40 -1.97 1.31
CA PRO A 124 20.13 -2.69 0.27
C PRO A 124 20.74 -4.01 0.78
N ALA A 125 21.29 -4.01 2.00
CA ALA A 125 21.85 -5.20 2.62
C ALA A 125 20.77 -6.27 2.89
N GLY A 126 19.59 -5.87 3.37
CA GLY A 126 18.48 -6.77 3.62
C GLY A 126 17.90 -7.39 2.34
N ARG A 127 17.69 -6.58 1.29
CA ARG A 127 17.27 -7.06 -0.04
C ARG A 127 18.24 -8.08 -0.62
N ARG A 128 19.53 -7.75 -0.60
CA ARG A 128 20.57 -8.66 -1.06
C ARG A 128 20.55 -9.96 -0.26
N ALA A 129 20.59 -9.88 1.07
CA ALA A 129 20.65 -11.04 1.94
C ALA A 129 19.43 -11.96 1.76
N THR A 130 18.22 -11.40 1.65
CA THR A 130 17.01 -12.22 1.47
C THR A 130 16.98 -12.90 0.09
N LEU A 131 17.38 -12.19 -0.97
CA LEU A 131 17.47 -12.78 -2.31
C LEU A 131 18.53 -13.89 -2.40
N GLU A 132 19.70 -13.70 -1.77
CA GLU A 132 20.76 -14.71 -1.72
C GLU A 132 20.39 -15.94 -0.87
N THR A 133 19.64 -15.73 0.22
CA THR A 133 19.27 -16.82 1.14
C THR A 133 18.11 -17.65 0.61
N LEU A 134 17.14 -17.00 -0.05
CA LEU A 134 15.87 -17.63 -0.44
C LEU A 134 15.79 -17.96 -1.93
N SER A 135 16.68 -17.40 -2.77
CA SER A 135 16.66 -17.59 -4.21
C SER A 135 18.03 -17.27 -4.85
N THR A 136 18.05 -16.71 -6.07
CA THR A 136 19.26 -16.21 -6.72
C THR A 136 19.23 -14.69 -6.75
N TRP A 137 20.24 -14.04 -6.16
CA TRP A 137 20.39 -12.59 -6.29
C TRP A 137 20.80 -12.20 -7.72
N SER A 138 20.17 -11.14 -8.22
CA SER A 138 20.58 -10.44 -9.43
C SER A 138 20.28 -8.95 -9.26
N GLN A 139 21.05 -8.08 -9.91
CA GLN A 139 20.79 -6.64 -9.86
C GLN A 139 19.36 -6.29 -10.32
N PRO A 140 18.82 -6.86 -11.42
CA PRO A 140 17.44 -6.58 -11.82
C PRO A 140 16.38 -6.98 -10.79
N ALA A 141 16.58 -8.11 -10.09
CA ALA A 141 15.67 -8.52 -9.02
C ALA A 141 15.75 -7.57 -7.83
N ASP A 142 16.96 -7.16 -7.42
CA ASP A 142 17.18 -6.18 -6.35
C ASP A 142 16.53 -4.83 -6.68
N ASP A 143 16.66 -4.35 -7.92
CA ASP A 143 16.06 -3.09 -8.37
C ASP A 143 14.53 -3.12 -8.33
N VAL A 144 13.90 -4.23 -8.74
CA VAL A 144 12.44 -4.43 -8.63
C VAL A 144 11.99 -4.39 -7.17
N VAL A 145 12.73 -5.06 -6.29
CA VAL A 145 12.43 -5.08 -4.86
C VAL A 145 12.66 -3.72 -4.20
N ALA A 146 13.69 -2.99 -4.63
CA ALA A 146 13.97 -1.63 -4.16
C ALA A 146 12.83 -0.67 -4.53
N ALA A 147 12.38 -0.70 -5.79
CA ALA A 147 11.25 0.10 -6.24
C ALA A 147 9.97 -0.20 -5.45
N PHE A 148 9.70 -1.48 -5.17
CA PHE A 148 8.58 -1.87 -4.33
C PHE A 148 8.72 -1.37 -2.88
N ALA A 149 9.91 -1.43 -2.30
CA ALA A 149 10.15 -0.93 -0.95
C ALA A 149 9.91 0.60 -0.85
N ASP A 150 10.35 1.36 -1.85
CA ASP A 150 10.15 2.81 -1.91
C ASP A 150 8.65 3.17 -2.04
N GLU A 151 7.92 2.46 -2.89
CA GLU A 151 6.46 2.63 -3.05
C GLU A 151 5.68 2.26 -1.77
N LEU A 152 6.12 1.22 -1.07
CA LEU A 152 5.54 0.84 0.21
C LEU A 152 5.77 1.92 1.26
N LEU A 153 7.00 2.43 1.40
CA LEU A 153 7.31 3.52 2.33
C LEU A 153 6.49 4.79 2.02
N SER A 154 6.29 5.10 0.74
CA SER A 154 5.42 6.21 0.33
C SER A 154 3.96 5.96 0.71
N THR A 155 3.47 4.73 0.61
CA THR A 155 2.09 4.36 0.95
C THR A 155 1.85 4.32 2.46
N LEU A 156 2.86 3.97 3.25
CA LEU A 156 2.82 4.05 4.71
C LEU A 156 2.69 5.48 5.21
N ALA A 157 2.96 6.48 4.35
CA ALA A 157 2.92 7.89 4.69
C ALA A 157 3.67 8.15 6.01
N ILE A 158 4.89 7.61 6.13
CA ILE A 158 5.69 7.62 7.36
C ILE A 158 5.93 9.03 7.91
N ASP A 159 5.84 10.05 7.05
CA ASP A 159 5.96 11.47 7.40
C ASP A 159 4.64 12.10 7.88
N GLU A 160 3.51 11.41 7.71
CA GLU A 160 2.15 11.85 8.09
C GLU A 160 1.65 11.21 9.39
N VAL A 161 2.42 10.27 9.97
CA VAL A 161 2.09 9.57 11.22
C VAL A 161 3.15 9.85 12.30
N ASP A 162 2.72 9.93 13.56
CA ASP A 162 3.65 10.13 14.68
C ASP A 162 4.39 8.84 15.07
N VAL A 163 3.74 7.69 14.87
CA VAL A 163 4.26 6.38 15.27
C VAL A 163 3.91 5.31 14.24
N VAL A 164 4.93 4.56 13.82
CA VAL A 164 4.77 3.31 13.06
C VAL A 164 5.09 2.13 13.98
N VAL A 165 4.16 1.17 14.05
CA VAL A 165 4.33 -0.07 14.80
C VAL A 165 4.23 -1.25 13.85
N ALA A 166 5.34 -1.94 13.63
CA ALA A 166 5.33 -3.22 12.94
C ALA A 166 4.69 -4.29 13.83
N ILE A 167 3.67 -4.96 13.32
CA ILE A 167 2.94 -6.03 14.01
C ILE A 167 3.27 -7.37 13.34
N HIS A 168 3.44 -8.41 14.14
CA HIS A 168 3.81 -9.74 13.68
C HIS A 168 3.19 -10.81 14.55
N ASN A 169 2.92 -11.98 13.97
CA ASN A 169 2.67 -13.17 14.77
C ASN A 169 3.99 -13.64 15.36
N ASN A 170 3.94 -14.08 16.62
CA ASN A 170 5.08 -14.78 17.19
C ASN A 170 4.69 -16.22 17.55
N THR A 171 5.67 -17.10 17.44
CA THR A 171 5.62 -18.46 17.97
C THR A 171 6.74 -18.60 18.99
N PRO A 172 6.63 -19.46 20.01
CA PRO A 172 7.66 -19.62 21.03
C PRO A 172 9.09 -19.84 20.46
N ASP A 173 9.19 -20.42 19.26
CA ASP A 173 10.45 -20.80 18.62
C ASP A 173 10.96 -19.76 17.61
N ARG A 174 10.35 -18.57 17.52
CA ARG A 174 10.71 -17.52 16.54
C ARG A 174 11.17 -16.22 17.18
N TYR A 175 11.45 -15.24 16.33
CA TYR A 175 12.04 -13.96 16.68
C TYR A 175 11.18 -13.18 17.68
N THR A 176 11.84 -12.40 18.54
CA THR A 176 11.18 -11.49 19.47
C THR A 176 11.57 -10.06 19.13
N ALA A 177 10.94 -9.06 19.76
CA ALA A 177 11.39 -7.67 19.64
C ALA A 177 12.91 -7.52 19.93
N ALA A 178 13.47 -8.33 20.83
CA ALA A 178 14.90 -8.33 21.14
C ALA A 178 15.77 -8.81 19.97
N SER A 179 15.23 -9.58 19.02
CA SER A 179 15.96 -10.03 17.83
C SER A 179 16.39 -8.88 16.92
N TYR A 180 15.69 -7.75 16.99
CA TYR A 180 15.91 -6.53 16.20
C TYR A 180 16.57 -5.40 16.98
N ALA A 181 16.76 -5.57 18.30
CA ALA A 181 17.47 -4.60 19.13
C ALA A 181 18.98 -4.58 18.78
N PRO A 182 19.71 -3.49 19.08
CA PRO A 182 21.16 -3.43 18.83
C PRO A 182 21.90 -4.64 19.40
N GLY A 183 22.69 -5.31 18.55
CA GLY A 183 23.40 -6.55 18.89
C GLY A 183 22.59 -7.84 18.73
N GLY A 184 21.31 -7.73 18.36
CA GLY A 184 20.47 -8.86 17.99
C GLY A 184 20.86 -9.47 16.64
N PRO A 185 20.48 -10.73 16.37
CA PRO A 185 20.83 -11.44 15.14
C PRO A 185 20.26 -10.78 13.87
N LEU A 186 19.25 -9.91 14.01
CA LEU A 186 18.59 -9.22 12.91
C LEU A 186 18.67 -7.69 13.03
N ALA A 187 19.57 -7.16 13.84
CA ALA A 187 19.80 -5.71 13.94
C ALA A 187 20.25 -5.15 12.58
N ALA A 188 19.69 -3.99 12.20
CA ALA A 188 20.05 -3.26 10.99
C ALA A 188 21.37 -2.48 11.16
#